data_AF-A0AAV9WW08-F1
#
_entry.id   AF-A0AAV9WW08-F1
#
_cell.length_a   1.000
_cell.length_b   1.000
_cell.length_c   1.000
_cell.angle_alpha   90.00
_cell.angle_beta   90.00
_cell.angle_gamma   90.00
#
_symmetry.space_group_name_H-M   'P 1'
#
loop_
_entity.id
_entity.type
_entity.pdbx_description
1 polymer ?
#
loop_
_entity_poly.entity_id
_entity_poly.type
_entity_poly.pdbx_seq_one_letter_code
_entity_poly.pdbx_strand_id
1 'polypeptide(L)'
;MSVGDGAYFMYSAIEGGDRVVYRSPIEDISLRPKNIWTLHPGTRGGLWIIQRTSGDAYILKAIGAPAGIYSANPTKVYAFPIESMAQEKEWVLEPTTSPLSYRAREAYKIRNKDGSQYWQTGEDEFNFGRIMELKPKDDVPEQVFYLHRIEESLSGVRGTWKEKFCDTELQSPMGNTRERQFRG
;
A
#
# COMPACT_ATOMS: atom_id res chain seq x y z
N MET A 1 -10.58 12.72 12.86
CA MET A 1 -11.37 11.47 12.79
C MET A 1 -10.40 10.31 12.63
N SER A 2 -10.73 9.10 13.11
CA SER A 2 -9.87 7.92 12.94
C SER A 2 -10.25 7.16 11.68
N VAL A 3 -9.27 6.63 10.94
CA VAL A 3 -9.54 5.80 9.76
C VAL A 3 -10.25 4.51 10.16
N GLY A 4 -11.31 4.16 9.43
CA GLY A 4 -12.03 2.90 9.59
C GLY A 4 -11.27 1.73 8.94
N ASP A 5 -11.52 0.51 9.41
CA ASP A 5 -11.02 -0.67 8.72
C ASP A 5 -11.68 -0.82 7.34
N GLY A 6 -10.93 -1.29 6.34
CA GLY A 6 -11.49 -1.61 5.03
C GLY A 6 -10.51 -1.52 3.86
N ALA A 7 -11.07 -1.50 2.66
CA ALA A 7 -10.34 -1.36 1.42
C ALA A 7 -10.31 0.11 0.96
N TYR A 8 -9.12 0.58 0.58
CA TYR A 8 -8.86 1.97 0.22
C TYR A 8 -8.01 2.06 -1.04
N PHE A 9 -8.29 3.06 -1.87
CA PHE A 9 -7.26 3.61 -2.75
C PHE A 9 -6.48 4.68 -1.98
N MET A 10 -5.16 4.70 -2.18
CA MET A 10 -4.26 5.70 -1.61
C MET A 10 -3.62 6.51 -2.73
N TYR A 11 -3.64 7.83 -2.59
CA TYR A 11 -3.06 8.76 -3.56
C TYR A 11 -2.10 9.70 -2.85
N SER A 12 -0.97 10.03 -3.49
CA SER A 12 -0.06 11.06 -3.00
C SER A 12 -0.63 12.44 -3.36
N ALA A 13 -0.44 13.44 -2.49
CA ALA A 13 -0.94 14.79 -2.75
C ALA A 13 -0.06 15.61 -3.70
N ILE A 14 1.10 15.09 -4.11
CA ILE A 14 1.94 15.73 -5.12
C ILE A 14 1.20 15.87 -6.44
N GLU A 15 1.60 16.85 -7.24
CA GLU A 15 1.15 17.04 -8.63
C GLU A 15 -0.38 17.05 -8.81
N GLY A 16 -1.11 17.46 -7.77
CA GLY A 16 -2.56 17.58 -7.82
C GLY A 16 -3.33 16.31 -7.43
N GLY A 17 -2.70 15.28 -6.86
CA GLY A 17 -3.43 14.19 -6.20
C GLY A 17 -3.80 12.98 -7.06
N ASP A 18 -3.22 12.85 -8.26
CA ASP A 18 -3.57 11.84 -9.25
C ASP A 18 -2.67 10.58 -9.23
N ARG A 19 -1.52 10.66 -8.56
CA ARG A 19 -0.57 9.54 -8.44
C ARG A 19 -0.99 8.55 -7.36
N VAL A 20 -1.18 7.30 -7.77
CA VAL A 20 -1.55 6.21 -6.86
C VAL A 20 -0.32 5.74 -6.09
N VAL A 21 -0.46 5.53 -4.78
CA VAL A 21 0.58 4.92 -3.95
C VAL A 21 0.32 3.43 -3.87
N TYR A 22 1.21 2.60 -4.43
CA TYR A 22 1.06 1.14 -4.41
C TYR A 22 2.36 0.39 -4.79
N ARG A 23 2.27 -0.94 -4.87
CA ARG A 23 3.28 -1.81 -5.51
C ARG A 23 3.36 -1.57 -7.03
N SER A 24 4.47 -1.99 -7.64
CA SER A 24 4.62 -1.93 -9.10
C SER A 24 3.64 -2.91 -9.77
N PRO A 25 3.08 -2.58 -10.95
CA PRO A 25 2.26 -3.52 -11.72
C PRO A 25 3.05 -4.72 -12.26
N ILE A 26 4.38 -4.60 -12.38
CA ILE A 26 5.27 -5.64 -12.84
C ILE A 26 6.35 -5.85 -11.79
N GLU A 27 6.36 -7.03 -11.17
CA GLU A 27 7.31 -7.41 -10.13
C GLU A 27 7.80 -8.83 -10.38
N ASP A 28 9.01 -9.12 -9.91
CA ASP A 28 9.53 -10.47 -9.93
C ASP A 28 8.80 -11.36 -8.89
N ILE A 29 8.81 -12.68 -9.11
CA ILE A 29 8.12 -13.66 -8.25
C ILE A 29 8.85 -13.96 -6.94
N SER A 30 9.97 -13.31 -6.63
CA SER A 30 10.68 -13.58 -5.38
C SER A 30 9.91 -13.05 -4.17
N LEU A 31 10.12 -13.70 -3.03
CA LEU A 31 9.57 -13.29 -1.74
C LEU A 31 10.37 -12.14 -1.09
N ARG A 32 11.24 -11.48 -1.85
CA ARG A 32 11.96 -10.29 -1.36
C ARG A 32 10.99 -9.14 -1.11
N PRO A 33 11.32 -8.23 -0.18
CA PRO A 33 10.53 -7.01 0.03
C PRO A 33 10.35 -6.25 -1.28
N LYS A 34 9.12 -5.79 -1.54
CA LYS A 34 8.76 -5.05 -2.75
C LYS A 34 8.67 -3.57 -2.42
N ASN A 35 9.21 -2.72 -3.28
CA ASN A 35 9.12 -1.26 -3.08
C ASN A 35 7.66 -0.81 -3.12
N ILE A 36 7.31 0.14 -2.26
CA ILE A 36 6.12 0.96 -2.43
C ILE A 36 6.49 2.18 -3.27
N TRP A 37 5.65 2.48 -4.25
CA TRP A 37 5.85 3.56 -5.21
C TRP A 37 4.70 4.55 -5.14
N THR A 38 5.01 5.82 -5.33
CA THR A 38 4.07 6.79 -5.89
C THR A 38 4.15 6.67 -7.41
N LEU A 39 3.19 5.95 -8.00
CA LEU A 39 3.21 5.53 -9.40
C LEU A 39 3.03 6.70 -10.37
N HIS A 40 3.48 6.50 -11.62
CA HIS A 40 3.20 7.43 -12.72
C HIS A 40 1.69 7.69 -12.89
N PRO A 41 1.26 8.92 -13.22
CA PRO A 41 -0.13 9.22 -13.52
C PRO A 41 -0.72 8.27 -14.57
N GLY A 42 -1.96 7.82 -14.35
CA GLY A 42 -2.64 6.87 -15.23
C GLY A 42 -2.24 5.40 -15.04
N THR A 43 -1.21 5.09 -14.23
CA THR A 43 -0.89 3.71 -13.85
C THR A 43 -2.00 3.16 -12.95
N ARG A 44 -2.49 1.96 -13.26
CA ARG A 44 -3.40 1.25 -12.36
C ARG A 44 -2.62 0.81 -11.12
N GLY A 45 -2.93 1.42 -9.97
CA GLY A 45 -2.57 0.86 -8.68
C GLY A 45 -3.60 -0.17 -8.20
N GLY A 46 -3.48 -0.57 -6.94
CA GLY A 46 -4.36 -1.53 -6.30
C GLY A 46 -4.98 -1.03 -5.01
N LEU A 47 -5.60 -1.96 -4.28
CA LEU A 47 -6.30 -1.69 -3.04
C LEU A 47 -5.39 -1.91 -1.85
N TRP A 48 -5.33 -0.90 -0.98
CA TRP A 48 -4.82 -1.06 0.36
C TRP A 48 -5.89 -1.66 1.25
N ILE A 49 -5.53 -2.69 2.00
CA ILE A 49 -6.33 -3.15 3.13
C ILE A 49 -5.76 -2.51 4.37
N ILE A 50 -6.54 -1.63 4.99
CA ILE A 50 -6.17 -0.92 6.22
C ILE A 50 -6.92 -1.60 7.37
N GLN A 51 -6.17 -2.08 8.35
CA GLN A 51 -6.72 -2.80 9.51
C GLN A 51 -6.12 -2.21 10.77
N ARG A 52 -6.96 -1.79 11.71
CA ARG A 52 -6.53 -1.36 13.04
C ARG A 52 -5.97 -2.55 13.80
N THR A 53 -4.85 -2.35 14.50
CA THR A 53 -4.27 -3.36 15.38
C THR A 53 -4.62 -3.06 16.84
N SER A 54 -3.86 -2.16 17.46
CA SER A 54 -4.06 -1.72 18.85
C SER A 54 -3.88 -0.21 18.96
N GLY A 55 -4.72 0.43 19.78
CA GLY A 55 -4.70 1.88 19.94
C GLY A 55 -5.05 2.63 18.64
N ASP A 56 -4.15 3.52 18.23
CA ASP A 56 -4.22 4.36 17.03
C ASP A 56 -3.38 3.82 15.86
N ALA A 57 -2.84 2.60 15.98
CA ALA A 57 -2.00 1.99 14.98
C ALA A 57 -2.77 1.08 14.01
N TYR A 58 -2.24 0.98 12.80
CA TYR A 58 -2.81 0.23 11.68
C TYR A 58 -1.73 -0.58 10.97
N ILE A 59 -2.12 -1.72 10.40
CA ILE A 59 -1.36 -2.41 9.36
C ILE A 59 -2.00 -2.04 8.02
N LEU A 60 -1.16 -1.63 7.08
CA LEU A 60 -1.54 -1.28 5.71
C LEU A 60 -0.99 -2.37 4.79
N LYS A 61 -1.86 -3.11 4.10
CA LYS A 61 -1.46 -4.22 3.23
C LYS A 61 -1.69 -3.90 1.77
N ALA A 62 -0.71 -4.21 0.93
CA ALA A 62 -0.80 -4.15 -0.53
C ALA A 62 -0.61 -5.55 -1.10
N ILE A 63 -1.66 -6.13 -1.71
CA ILE A 63 -1.67 -7.51 -2.22
C ILE A 63 -1.28 -8.50 -1.09
N GLY A 64 -2.06 -8.49 0.00
CA GLY A 64 -1.84 -9.34 1.18
C GLY A 64 -0.62 -8.99 2.06
N ALA A 65 0.39 -8.33 1.50
CA ALA A 65 1.67 -8.05 2.14
C ALA A 65 1.63 -6.74 2.95
N PRO A 66 1.97 -6.75 4.26
CA PRO A 66 2.04 -5.54 5.06
C PRO A 66 3.18 -4.62 4.60
N ALA A 67 2.91 -3.33 4.59
CA ALA A 67 3.93 -2.30 4.44
C ALA A 67 4.72 -2.13 5.73
N GLY A 68 6.03 -1.98 5.62
CA GLY A 68 6.92 -1.92 6.76
C GLY A 68 8.31 -1.35 6.44
N ILE A 69 9.19 -1.46 7.43
CA ILE A 69 10.59 -1.05 7.36
C ILE A 69 11.49 -2.26 7.23
N TYR A 70 12.43 -2.22 6.28
CA TYR A 70 13.44 -3.26 6.11
C TYR A 70 14.71 -2.86 6.86
N SER A 71 15.21 -3.71 7.74
CA SER A 71 16.37 -3.39 8.60
C SER A 71 17.64 -3.05 7.80
N ALA A 72 17.82 -3.66 6.63
CA ALA A 72 18.96 -3.36 5.76
C ALA A 72 18.84 -2.01 5.03
N ASN A 73 17.65 -1.41 4.99
CA ASN A 73 17.43 -0.08 4.43
C ASN A 73 16.26 0.65 5.16
N PRO A 74 16.53 1.22 6.35
CA PRO A 74 15.50 1.77 7.22
C PRO A 74 14.95 3.13 6.77
N THR A 75 15.34 3.63 5.59
CA THR A 75 14.88 4.91 5.04
C THR A 75 13.77 4.75 4.01
N LYS A 76 13.30 3.52 3.76
CA LYS A 76 12.31 3.21 2.71
C LYS A 76 11.19 2.34 3.24
N VAL A 77 10.04 2.45 2.57
CA VAL A 77 8.86 1.64 2.84
C VAL A 77 8.76 0.51 1.83
N TYR A 78 8.54 -0.70 2.33
CA TYR A 78 8.42 -1.91 1.53
C TYR A 78 7.14 -2.67 1.87
N ALA A 79 6.52 -3.34 0.89
CA ALA A 79 5.58 -4.42 1.14
C ALA A 79 6.35 -5.74 1.37
N PHE A 80 5.97 -6.49 2.39
CA PHE A 80 6.65 -7.72 2.79
C PHE A 80 5.82 -8.97 2.50
N PRO A 81 6.13 -9.73 1.43
CA PRO A 81 5.49 -11.03 1.19
C PRO A 81 5.67 -12.00 2.36
N ILE A 82 6.80 -11.90 3.08
CA ILE A 82 7.06 -12.62 4.34
C ILE A 82 7.06 -11.61 5.47
N GLU A 83 5.98 -11.56 6.24
CA GLU A 83 5.75 -10.55 7.29
C GLU A 83 6.84 -10.51 8.37
N SER A 84 7.47 -11.65 8.69
CA SER A 84 8.54 -11.71 9.70
C SER A 84 9.84 -11.01 9.29
N MET A 85 9.96 -10.58 8.03
CA MET A 85 11.10 -9.79 7.55
C MET A 85 10.96 -8.29 7.84
N ALA A 86 9.76 -7.82 8.17
CA ALA A 86 9.53 -6.42 8.53
C ALA A 86 9.97 -6.15 9.98
N GLN A 87 10.81 -5.14 10.17
CA GLN A 87 11.22 -4.72 11.52
C GLN A 87 10.10 -3.95 12.23
N GLU A 88 9.42 -3.08 11.48
CA GLU A 88 8.23 -2.33 11.91
C GLU A 88 7.21 -2.38 10.77
N LYS A 89 5.93 -2.54 11.11
CA LYS A 89 4.81 -2.69 10.15
C LYS A 89 3.51 -2.04 10.61
N GLU A 90 3.55 -1.39 11.77
CA GLU A 90 2.42 -0.70 12.36
C GLU A 90 2.61 0.80 12.16
N TRP A 91 1.57 1.46 11.68
CA TRP A 91 1.62 2.86 11.27
C TRP A 91 0.49 3.64 11.93
N VAL A 92 0.73 4.90 12.25
CA VAL A 92 -0.31 5.83 12.70
C VAL A 92 -0.70 6.74 11.54
N LEU A 93 -2.00 6.86 11.30
CA LEU A 93 -2.56 7.76 10.29
C LEU A 93 -3.01 9.04 10.98
N GLU A 94 -2.24 10.11 10.79
CA GLU A 94 -2.49 11.43 11.37
C GLU A 94 -3.34 12.25 10.39
N PRO A 95 -4.59 12.63 10.76
CA PRO A 95 -5.40 13.50 9.92
C PRO A 95 -4.69 14.85 9.70
N THR A 96 -4.74 15.37 8.48
CA THR A 96 -4.15 16.66 8.16
C THR A 96 -5.05 17.47 7.22
N THR A 97 -4.80 18.77 7.13
CA THR A 97 -5.46 19.63 6.16
C THR A 97 -4.60 19.70 4.91
N SER A 98 -5.13 19.27 3.77
CA SER A 98 -4.50 19.57 2.49
C SER A 98 -5.10 20.84 1.89
N PRO A 99 -4.28 21.78 1.37
CA PRO A 99 -4.79 22.92 0.61
C PRO A 99 -5.44 22.50 -0.71
N LEU A 100 -5.11 21.30 -1.20
CA LEU A 100 -5.72 20.71 -2.38
C LEU A 100 -6.93 19.89 -1.92
N SER A 101 -8.13 20.42 -2.09
CA SER A 101 -9.39 19.71 -1.87
C SER A 101 -9.62 18.68 -2.98
N TYR A 102 -8.70 17.71 -3.12
CA TYR A 102 -8.81 16.69 -4.16
C TYR A 102 -10.01 15.78 -3.87
N ARG A 103 -11.12 16.03 -4.59
CA ARG A 103 -12.31 15.19 -4.63
C ARG A 103 -12.96 14.90 -3.26
N ALA A 104 -12.93 15.86 -2.34
CA ALA A 104 -13.49 15.71 -0.98
C ALA A 104 -12.95 14.49 -0.21
N ARG A 105 -11.70 14.10 -0.47
CA ARG A 105 -11.04 12.99 0.23
C ARG A 105 -10.40 13.49 1.52
N GLU A 106 -10.41 12.63 2.53
CA GLU A 106 -9.69 12.89 3.76
C GLU A 106 -8.19 12.74 3.53
N ALA A 107 -7.41 13.71 4.03
CA ALA A 107 -5.97 13.75 3.91
C ALA A 107 -5.29 13.30 5.21
N TYR A 108 -4.21 12.54 5.07
CA TYR A 108 -3.47 11.95 6.17
C TYR A 108 -1.97 12.06 5.93
N LYS A 109 -1.20 12.22 7.01
CA LYS A 109 0.20 11.82 7.03
C LYS A 109 0.31 10.43 7.67
N ILE A 110 1.21 9.60 7.17
CA ILE A 110 1.41 8.23 7.67
C ILE A 110 2.75 8.20 8.38
N ARG A 111 2.78 7.86 9.67
CA ARG A 111 3.99 7.87 10.50
C ARG A 111 4.22 6.57 11.23
N ASN A 112 5.47 6.30 11.57
CA ASN A 112 5.83 5.22 12.48
C ASN A 112 5.29 5.49 13.91
N LYS A 113 5.30 4.48 14.77
CA LYS A 113 4.64 4.58 16.09
C LYS A 113 5.27 5.63 17.00
N ASP A 114 6.59 5.73 16.97
CA ASP A 114 7.33 6.71 17.77
C ASP A 114 7.19 8.16 17.24
N GLY A 115 6.66 8.32 16.02
CA GLY A 115 6.41 9.61 15.38
C GLY A 115 7.66 10.33 14.87
N SER A 116 8.81 9.67 14.83
CA SER A 116 10.07 10.23 14.33
C SER A 116 10.12 10.32 12.81
N GLN A 117 9.39 9.44 12.11
CA GLN A 117 9.44 9.32 10.65
C GLN A 117 8.06 9.19 10.03
N TYR A 118 7.92 9.80 8.85
CA TYR A 118 6.72 9.88 8.04
C TYR A 118 7.01 9.32 6.66
N TRP A 119 6.01 8.66 6.08
CA TRP A 119 6.03 8.28 4.67
C TRP A 119 6.14 9.56 3.83
N GLN A 120 7.07 9.57 2.90
CA GLN A 120 7.27 10.66 1.97
C GLN A 120 7.50 10.12 0.57
N THR A 121 6.84 10.73 -0.42
CA THR A 121 7.19 10.47 -1.82
C THR A 121 8.62 10.94 -2.07
N GLY A 122 9.50 10.03 -2.50
CA GLY A 122 10.90 10.35 -2.82
C GLY A 122 11.01 11.37 -3.95
N GLU A 123 12.19 11.97 -4.08
CA GLU A 123 12.47 13.01 -5.09
C GLU A 123 12.78 12.39 -6.46
N ASP A 124 13.53 11.29 -6.47
CA ASP A 124 13.97 10.63 -7.70
C ASP A 124 12.84 9.85 -8.36
N GLU A 125 12.67 10.08 -9.66
CA GLU A 125 11.73 9.37 -10.51
C GLU A 125 12.43 8.24 -11.26
N PHE A 126 11.89 7.03 -11.11
CA PHE A 126 12.36 5.82 -11.76
C PHE A 126 11.28 5.24 -12.68
N ASN A 127 11.53 4.04 -13.20
CA ASN A 127 10.69 3.35 -14.18
C ASN A 127 9.20 3.30 -13.83
N PHE A 128 8.84 3.18 -12.55
CA PHE A 128 7.45 3.05 -12.11
C PHE A 128 6.90 4.29 -11.41
N GLY A 129 7.73 5.30 -11.18
CA GLY A 129 7.40 6.49 -10.41
C GLY A 129 8.45 6.75 -9.33
N ARG A 130 8.05 7.38 -8.22
CA ARG A 130 8.95 7.75 -7.11
C ARG A 130 8.82 6.76 -5.97
N ILE A 131 9.93 6.37 -5.35
CA ILE A 131 9.92 5.40 -4.26
C ILE A 131 9.37 6.05 -2.99
N MET A 132 8.64 5.30 -2.17
CA MET A 132 8.21 5.75 -0.85
C MET A 132 9.36 5.67 0.17
N GLU A 133 9.69 6.80 0.76
CA GLU A 133 10.76 6.98 1.73
C GLU A 133 10.21 7.28 3.12
N LEU A 134 11.09 7.23 4.12
CA LEU A 134 10.85 7.66 5.49
C LEU A 134 11.68 8.90 5.79
N LYS A 135 11.01 9.99 6.17
CA LYS A 135 11.64 11.28 6.47
C LYS A 135 11.09 11.86 7.78
N PRO A 136 11.83 12.75 8.47
CA PRO A 136 11.27 13.53 9.57
C PRO A 136 10.00 14.28 9.14
N LYS A 137 9.13 14.61 10.10
CA LYS A 137 7.91 15.39 9.84
C LYS A 137 8.25 16.69 9.12
N ASP A 138 7.55 16.96 8.02
CA ASP A 138 7.60 18.24 7.33
C ASP A 138 6.21 18.59 6.77
N ASP A 139 5.93 19.87 6.55
CA ASP A 139 4.65 20.37 6.05
C ASP A 139 4.66 20.53 4.52
N VAL A 140 5.07 19.44 3.86
CA VAL A 140 5.19 19.35 2.40
C VAL A 140 4.15 18.39 1.80
N PRO A 141 3.64 18.64 0.58
CA PRO A 141 2.68 17.76 -0.09
C PRO A 141 3.15 16.31 -0.26
N GLU A 142 4.46 16.07 -0.32
CA GLU A 142 5.09 14.76 -0.47
C GLU A 142 4.80 13.81 0.69
N GLN A 143 4.45 14.35 1.87
CA GLN A 143 4.06 13.60 3.07
C GLN A 143 2.54 13.48 3.27
N VAL A 144 1.75 14.01 2.33
CA VAL A 144 0.29 14.04 2.43
C VAL A 144 -0.32 13.02 1.47
N PHE A 145 -1.22 12.19 2.01
CA PHE A 145 -1.89 11.12 1.28
C PHE A 145 -3.40 11.22 1.40
N TYR A 146 -4.10 11.06 0.28
CA TYR A 146 -5.55 10.95 0.28
C TYR A 146 -5.97 9.50 0.32
N LEU A 147 -6.89 9.19 1.24
CA LEU A 147 -7.53 7.89 1.33
C LEU A 147 -8.94 7.96 0.78
N HIS A 148 -9.25 7.07 -0.17
CA HIS A 148 -10.59 6.90 -0.69
C HIS A 148 -11.09 5.51 -0.37
N ARG A 149 -12.01 5.43 0.58
CA ARG A 149 -12.64 4.16 0.98
C ARG A 149 -13.51 3.65 -0.16
N ILE A 150 -13.42 2.36 -0.44
CA ILE A 150 -14.43 1.69 -1.26
C ILE A 150 -15.60 1.36 -0.33
N GLU A 151 -16.67 2.13 -0.41
CA GLU A 151 -17.93 1.76 0.22
C GLU A 151 -18.50 0.54 -0.48
N GLU A 152 -18.92 -0.48 0.28
CA GLU A 152 -19.49 -1.72 -0.24
C GLU A 152 -20.81 -1.45 -0.98
N SER A 153 -20.77 -1.01 -2.24
CA SER A 153 -21.88 -1.13 -3.19
C SER A 153 -21.84 -2.45 -3.96
N LEU A 154 -21.18 -3.48 -3.42
CA LEU A 154 -21.29 -4.86 -3.88
C LEU A 154 -22.48 -5.57 -3.20
N SER A 155 -23.62 -4.90 -3.10
CA SER A 155 -24.89 -5.46 -2.58
C SER A 155 -25.41 -6.67 -3.40
N GLY A 156 -24.73 -7.05 -4.49
CA GLY A 156 -25.00 -8.27 -5.25
C GLY A 156 -24.13 -9.48 -4.92
N VAL A 157 -23.08 -9.36 -4.09
CA VAL A 157 -22.14 -10.46 -3.85
C VAL A 157 -21.99 -10.71 -2.35
N ARG A 158 -22.71 -11.70 -1.82
CA ARG A 158 -22.52 -12.19 -0.44
C ARG A 158 -21.04 -12.53 -0.20
N GLY A 159 -20.48 -11.98 0.88
CA GLY A 159 -19.11 -12.22 1.32
C GLY A 159 -18.41 -10.93 1.71
N THR A 160 -17.92 -10.87 2.95
CA THR A 160 -17.18 -9.73 3.50
C THR A 160 -15.87 -9.52 2.74
N TRP A 161 -15.31 -8.30 2.71
CA TRP A 161 -13.95 -8.08 2.17
C TRP A 161 -12.91 -9.00 2.82
N LYS A 162 -13.15 -9.44 4.06
CA LYS A 162 -12.28 -10.36 4.80
C LYS A 162 -12.24 -11.73 4.10
N GLU A 163 -13.38 -12.23 3.64
CA GLU A 163 -13.47 -13.53 2.96
C GLU A 163 -12.96 -13.47 1.51
N LYS A 164 -13.13 -12.34 0.81
CA LYS A 164 -12.76 -12.24 -0.62
C LYS A 164 -11.30 -11.93 -0.89
N PHE A 165 -10.62 -11.24 0.02
CA PHE A 165 -9.24 -10.78 -0.22
C PHE A 165 -8.21 -11.38 0.73
N CYS A 166 -8.63 -12.06 1.81
CA CYS A 166 -7.70 -12.83 2.64
C CYS A 166 -7.49 -14.27 2.14
N ASP A 167 -8.46 -14.87 1.43
CA ASP A 167 -8.37 -16.28 1.00
C ASP A 167 -7.98 -16.51 -0.46
N THR A 168 -7.98 -15.46 -1.29
CA THR A 168 -7.79 -15.62 -2.76
C THR A 168 -6.32 -15.72 -3.20
N GLU A 169 -5.35 -15.68 -2.28
CA GLU A 169 -3.90 -15.71 -2.61
C GLU A 169 -3.15 -16.99 -2.23
N LEU A 170 -3.84 -18.11 -2.02
CA LEU A 170 -3.18 -19.43 -1.85
C LEU A 170 -3.41 -20.43 -2.99
N GLN A 171 -4.14 -20.07 -4.04
CA GLN A 171 -4.21 -20.89 -5.25
C GLN A 171 -3.18 -20.46 -6.28
N SER A 172 -1.93 -20.84 -6.04
CA SER A 172 -0.92 -20.97 -7.09
C SER A 172 -1.48 -21.82 -8.26
N PRO A 173 -1.26 -21.44 -9.53
CA PRO A 173 -1.52 -22.32 -10.66
C PRO A 173 -0.41 -23.38 -10.73
N MET A 174 -0.43 -24.34 -9.82
CA MET A 174 0.36 -25.56 -9.98
C MET A 174 -0.47 -26.63 -10.69
N GLY A 175 0.02 -27.03 -11.86
CA GLY A 175 -0.26 -28.36 -12.42
C GLY A 175 -1.19 -28.40 -13.61
N ASN A 176 -0.65 -28.12 -14.81
CA ASN A 176 -1.08 -28.86 -16.00
C ASN A 176 0.14 -29.15 -16.88
N THR A 177 1.06 -29.96 -16.33
CA THR A 177 2.05 -30.68 -17.14
C THR A 177 1.29 -31.75 -17.91
N ARG A 178 0.87 -31.44 -19.14
CA ARG A 178 0.46 -32.49 -20.08
C ARG A 178 1.71 -33.22 -20.55
N GLU A 179 1.89 -34.44 -20.06
CA GLU A 179 2.76 -35.46 -20.64
C GLU A 179 2.45 -35.57 -22.15
N ARG A 180 3.41 -35.20 -22.99
CA ARG A 180 3.46 -35.71 -24.36
C ARG A 180 3.99 -37.14 -24.29
N GLN A 181 3.07 -38.10 -24.34
CA GLN A 181 3.42 -39.48 -24.67
C GLN A 181 4.00 -39.51 -26.09
N PHE A 182 5.25 -39.96 -26.19
CA PHE A 182 5.83 -40.51 -27.41
C PHE A 182 5.11 -41.81 -27.75
N ARG A 183 4.47 -41.88 -28.93
CA ARG A 183 4.26 -43.11 -29.70
C ARG A 183 4.14 -42.76 -31.18
N GLY A 184 4.92 -43.44 -32.02
CA GLY A 184 4.87 -43.41 -33.48
C GLY A 184 6.19 -43.02 -34.09
#